data_AF-A0AAU9L539-F1
#
_entry.id   AF-A0AAU9L539-F1
#
_cell.length_a   1.000
_cell.length_b   1.000
_cell.length_c   1.000
_cell.angle_alpha   90.00
_cell.angle_beta   90.00
_cell.angle_gamma   90.00
#
_symmetry.space_group_name_H-M   'P 1'
#
loop_
_entity.id
_entity.type
_entity.pdbx_description
1 polymer ?
#
loop_
_entity_poly.entity_id
_entity_poly.type
_entity_poly.pdbx_seq_one_letter_code
_entity_poly.pdbx_strand_id
1 'polypeptide(L)'
;MEGKFYRSKTLNHPHTNMAKAAANMMTRTCAEDLMRKGIYMNSVDTAGSTTRTRVIKLLASQIPITSRRLLMETDVVLDPIFALYQDGSTDKPLFGEYLKDYTVSEW
;
A
#
# COMPACT_ATOMS: atom_id res chain seq x y z
N MET A 1 -7.01 -12.45 0.25
CA MET A 1 -6.50 -11.06 0.34
C MET A 1 -7.55 -10.22 1.03
N GLU A 2 -7.18 -9.54 2.11
CA GLU A 2 -8.09 -8.65 2.82
C GLU A 2 -8.42 -7.42 1.97
N GLY A 3 -9.57 -6.79 2.19
CA GLY A 3 -9.95 -5.56 1.47
C GLY A 3 -10.39 -5.71 0.01
N LYS A 4 -10.45 -6.94 -0.53
CA LYS A 4 -10.91 -7.23 -1.91
C LYS A 4 -12.06 -8.23 -1.94
N PHE A 5 -13.30 -7.83 -2.24
CA PHE A 5 -14.46 -8.71 -2.07
C PHE A 5 -14.64 -9.79 -3.16
N TYR A 6 -14.13 -9.60 -4.37
CA TYR A 6 -14.27 -10.57 -5.47
C TYR A 6 -13.43 -11.85 -5.27
N ARG A 7 -12.54 -11.88 -4.27
CA ARG A 7 -11.73 -13.06 -3.92
C ARG A 7 -12.30 -13.80 -2.73
N SER A 8 -12.22 -15.13 -2.76
CA SER A 8 -12.62 -16.00 -1.64
C SER A 8 -12.03 -15.54 -0.30
N LYS A 9 -12.87 -15.59 0.73
CA LYS A 9 -12.55 -15.20 2.11
C LYS A 9 -12.69 -16.39 3.03
N THR A 10 -11.85 -16.43 4.04
CA THR A 10 -12.02 -17.38 5.14
C THR A 10 -13.08 -16.85 6.11
N LEU A 11 -13.53 -17.69 7.04
CA LEU A 11 -14.45 -17.29 8.11
C LEU A 11 -13.80 -16.35 9.14
N ASN A 12 -12.49 -16.11 9.04
CA ASN A 12 -11.75 -15.29 10.00
C ASN A 12 -11.89 -13.81 9.68
N HIS A 13 -12.11 -13.01 10.74
CA HIS A 13 -12.13 -11.54 10.69
C HIS A 13 -13.01 -10.93 9.58
N PRO A 14 -14.29 -11.35 9.44
CA PRO A 14 -15.18 -10.82 8.40
C PRO A 14 -15.40 -9.31 8.54
N HIS A 15 -15.46 -8.78 9.77
CA HIS A 15 -15.56 -7.35 10.03
C HIS A 15 -14.34 -6.57 9.52
N THR A 16 -13.12 -7.10 9.70
CA THR A 16 -11.89 -6.45 9.24
C THR A 16 -11.83 -6.44 7.72
N ASN A 17 -12.21 -7.55 7.08
CA ASN A 17 -12.31 -7.62 5.64
C ASN A 17 -13.29 -6.59 5.08
N MET A 18 -14.46 -6.45 5.72
CA MET A 18 -15.48 -5.46 5.35
C MET A 18 -14.97 -4.04 5.54
N ALA A 19 -14.39 -3.71 6.69
CA ALA A 19 -13.85 -2.37 6.96
C ALA A 19 -12.74 -1.98 5.96
N LYS A 20 -11.81 -2.89 5.68
CA LYS A 20 -10.73 -2.65 4.70
C LYS A 20 -11.26 -2.46 3.28
N ALA A 21 -12.26 -3.24 2.89
CA ALA A 21 -12.88 -3.11 1.58
C ALA A 21 -13.68 -1.81 1.45
N ALA A 22 -14.39 -1.40 2.49
CA ALA A 22 -15.07 -0.10 2.52
C ALA A 22 -14.06 1.05 2.38
N ALA A 23 -12.92 1.00 3.09
CA ALA A 23 -11.85 1.99 2.94
C ALA A 23 -11.27 2.02 1.51
N ASN A 24 -11.02 0.85 0.92
CA ASN A 24 -10.59 0.73 -0.47
C ASN A 24 -11.58 1.34 -1.46
N MET A 25 -12.88 1.17 -1.20
CA MET A 25 -13.92 1.72 -2.05
C MET A 25 -14.05 3.23 -1.94
N MET A 26 -13.73 3.81 -0.79
CA MET A 26 -13.61 5.25 -0.62
C MET A 26 -12.55 5.83 -1.57
N THR A 27 -11.35 5.25 -1.62
CA THR A 27 -10.31 5.67 -2.57
C THR A 27 -10.81 5.61 -4.01
N ARG A 28 -11.35 4.47 -4.43
CA ARG A 28 -11.80 4.26 -5.82
C ARG A 28 -12.93 5.20 -6.24
N THR A 29 -13.75 5.65 -5.29
CA THR A 29 -14.87 6.57 -5.56
C THR A 29 -14.40 8.03 -5.53
N CYS A 30 -13.60 8.41 -4.54
CA CYS A 30 -13.25 9.81 -4.30
C CYS A 30 -12.05 10.29 -5.12
N ALA A 31 -11.16 9.40 -5.57
CA ALA A 31 -9.88 9.78 -6.15
C ALA A 31 -9.99 10.66 -7.40
N GLU A 32 -10.98 10.43 -8.27
CA GLU A 32 -11.16 11.24 -9.48
C GLU A 32 -11.52 12.70 -9.17
N ASP A 33 -12.43 12.92 -8.21
CA ASP A 33 -12.82 14.27 -7.79
C ASP A 33 -11.70 14.97 -7.02
N LEU A 34 -10.95 14.21 -6.21
CA LEU A 34 -9.81 14.72 -5.45
C LEU A 34 -8.65 15.11 -6.37
N MET A 35 -8.40 14.34 -7.43
CA MET A 35 -7.38 14.64 -8.44
C MET A 35 -7.58 16.03 -9.04
N ARG A 36 -8.81 16.38 -9.39
CA ARG A 36 -9.17 17.68 -9.97
C ARG A 36 -8.86 18.85 -9.02
N LYS A 37 -8.67 18.57 -7.72
CA LYS A 37 -8.29 19.52 -6.67
C LYS A 37 -6.79 19.42 -6.29
N GLY A 38 -6.01 18.64 -7.03
CA GLY A 38 -4.59 18.41 -6.75
C GLY A 38 -4.31 17.44 -5.60
N ILE A 39 -5.30 16.62 -5.19
CA ILE A 39 -5.16 15.62 -4.12
C ILE A 39 -5.16 14.22 -4.75
N TYR A 40 -4.04 13.51 -4.62
CA TYR A 40 -3.79 12.22 -5.26
C TYR A 40 -4.00 11.09 -4.26
N MET A 41 -5.21 10.53 -4.19
CA MET A 41 -5.58 9.51 -3.22
C MET A 41 -5.36 8.09 -3.77
N ASN A 42 -4.69 7.22 -2.99
CA ASN A 42 -4.47 5.80 -3.32
C ASN A 42 -4.69 4.92 -2.08
N SER A 43 -4.91 3.63 -2.29
CA SER A 43 -4.96 2.62 -1.23
C SER A 43 -3.70 1.77 -1.26
N VAL A 44 -3.09 1.48 -0.11
CA VAL A 44 -1.86 0.70 -0.02
C VAL A 44 -2.06 -0.50 0.91
N ASP A 45 -1.73 -1.69 0.42
CA ASP A 45 -1.66 -2.91 1.21
C ASP A 45 -0.30 -3.03 1.89
N THR A 46 -0.30 -2.86 3.22
CA THR A 46 0.90 -3.05 4.04
C THR A 46 1.09 -4.50 4.47
N ALA A 47 0.09 -5.37 4.27
CA ALA A 47 0.13 -6.72 4.77
C ALA A 47 1.12 -7.58 3.96
N GLY A 48 2.21 -7.97 4.61
CA GLY A 48 3.12 -8.99 4.08
C GLY A 48 4.16 -8.47 3.11
N SER A 49 4.62 -7.22 3.25
CA SER A 49 5.79 -6.63 2.56
C SER A 49 7.08 -7.40 2.88
N THR A 50 7.14 -8.65 2.45
CA THR A 50 8.25 -9.59 2.63
C THR A 50 9.10 -9.62 1.35
N THR A 51 8.78 -8.84 0.32
CA THR A 51 9.41 -9.02 -0.99
C THR A 51 10.76 -8.30 -1.12
N ARG A 52 11.02 -7.22 -0.35
CA ARG A 52 12.37 -6.61 -0.20
C ARG A 52 13.19 -7.20 0.97
N THR A 53 13.10 -8.51 1.16
CA THR A 53 13.64 -9.21 2.34
C THR A 53 15.09 -9.69 2.21
N ARG A 54 15.84 -9.34 1.16
CA ARG A 54 17.28 -9.69 1.13
C ARG A 54 18.17 -8.63 1.77
N VAL A 55 17.91 -7.34 1.56
CA VAL A 55 18.81 -6.28 2.06
C VAL A 55 18.62 -6.00 3.56
N ILE A 56 17.36 -5.95 4.04
CA ILE A 56 17.09 -5.67 5.47
C ILE A 56 17.40 -6.90 6.35
N LYS A 57 17.23 -8.14 5.87
CA LYS A 57 17.64 -9.33 6.65
C LYS A 57 19.15 -9.39 6.90
N LEU A 58 19.97 -8.89 5.97
CA LEU A 58 21.43 -8.90 6.09
C LEU A 58 21.96 -7.85 7.08
N LEU A 59 21.28 -6.70 7.22
CA LEU A 59 21.69 -5.62 8.12
C LEU A 59 21.04 -5.69 9.51
N ALA A 60 19.96 -6.46 9.66
CA ALA A 60 19.13 -6.40 10.84
C ALA A 60 19.40 -7.55 11.83
N SER A 61 20.63 -7.70 12.30
CA SER A 61 20.91 -8.44 13.54
C SER A 61 20.82 -7.56 14.79
N GLN A 62 20.74 -6.22 14.63
CA GLN A 62 20.85 -5.26 15.73
C GLN A 62 19.56 -4.49 16.08
N ILE A 63 18.47 -4.67 15.32
CA ILE A 63 17.23 -3.90 15.51
C ILE A 63 16.07 -4.82 15.97
N PRO A 64 15.33 -4.44 17.03
CA PRO A 64 14.16 -5.19 17.51
C PRO A 64 13.13 -5.46 16.41
N ILE A 65 12.48 -6.62 16.50
CA ILE A 65 11.51 -7.11 15.50
C ILE A 65 10.35 -6.11 15.29
N THR A 66 9.87 -5.49 16.37
CA THR A 66 8.80 -4.50 16.33
C THR A 66 9.19 -3.26 15.51
N SER A 67 10.40 -2.74 15.73
CA SER A 67 10.92 -1.59 14.98
C SER A 67 11.12 -1.91 13.50
N ARG A 68 11.51 -3.16 13.18
CA ARG A 68 11.65 -3.62 11.79
C ARG A 68 10.31 -3.64 11.04
N ARG A 69 9.24 -4.09 11.71
CA ARG A 69 7.90 -4.13 11.12
C ARG A 69 7.38 -2.73 10.80
N LEU A 70 7.56 -1.78 11.72
CA LEU A 70 7.12 -0.40 11.53
C LEU A 70 7.83 0.28 10.35
N LEU A 71 9.14 0.07 10.19
CA LEU A 71 9.90 0.60 9.05
C LEU A 71 9.35 0.04 7.73
N MET A 72 9.13 -1.27 7.65
CA MET A 72 8.63 -1.93 6.44
C MET A 72 7.22 -1.48 6.02
N GLU A 73 6.31 -1.30 6.98
CA GLU A 73 4.95 -0.82 6.71
C GLU A 73 4.94 0.65 6.27
N THR A 74 5.90 1.45 6.73
CA THR A 74 6.03 2.87 6.34
C THR A 74 6.61 3.01 4.93
N ASP A 75 7.59 2.18 4.58
CA ASP A 75 8.27 2.23 3.28
C ASP A 75 7.29 2.04 2.12
N VAL A 76 6.36 1.07 2.20
CA VAL A 76 5.38 0.81 1.13
C VAL A 76 4.38 1.95 0.95
N VAL A 77 4.09 2.72 2.00
CA VAL A 77 3.18 3.88 1.94
C VAL A 77 3.88 5.07 1.29
N LEU A 78 5.19 5.25 1.57
CA LEU A 78 5.96 6.39 1.06
C LEU A 78 6.59 6.15 -0.31
N ASP A 79 6.83 4.89 -0.71
CA ASP A 79 7.43 4.52 -1.99
C ASP A 79 6.80 5.24 -3.21
N PRO A 80 5.46 5.25 -3.42
CA PRO A 80 4.86 5.95 -4.56
C PRO A 80 5.03 7.48 -4.51
N ILE A 81 5.31 8.04 -3.34
CA ILE A 81 5.60 9.47 -3.18
C ILE A 81 7.06 9.73 -3.54
N PHE A 82 8.00 8.97 -2.97
CA PHE A 82 9.43 9.16 -3.20
C PHE A 82 9.85 8.84 -4.64
N ALA A 83 9.17 7.91 -5.32
CA ALA A 83 9.40 7.62 -6.74
C ALA A 83 9.26 8.88 -7.63
N LEU A 84 8.39 9.82 -7.27
CA LEU A 84 8.18 11.07 -8.01
C LEU A 84 9.35 12.06 -7.87
N TYR A 85 10.16 11.93 -6.83
CA TYR A 85 11.25 12.85 -6.51
C TYR A 85 12.64 12.27 -6.81
N GLN A 86 12.71 11.09 -7.42
CA GLN A 86 14.00 10.54 -7.87
C GLN A 86 14.52 11.34 -9.07
N ASP A 87 15.83 11.59 -9.10
CA ASP A 87 16.48 12.32 -10.19
C ASP A 87 16.18 11.66 -11.55
N GLY A 88 15.63 12.45 -12.47
CA GLY A 88 15.24 11.97 -13.80
C GLY A 88 13.91 11.24 -13.86
N SER A 89 13.12 11.21 -12.79
CA SER A 89 11.77 10.66 -12.81
C SER A 89 10.87 11.42 -13.78
N THR A 90 10.14 10.67 -14.61
CA THR A 90 9.08 11.21 -15.50
C THR A 90 7.69 10.74 -15.06
N ASP A 91 7.63 10.11 -13.89
CA ASP A 91 6.42 9.51 -13.37
C ASP A 91 5.42 10.59 -12.97
N LYS A 92 4.15 10.28 -13.20
CA LYS A 92 3.03 11.11 -12.74
C LYS A 92 2.52 10.55 -11.43
N PRO A 93 1.99 11.39 -10.53
CA PRO A 93 1.45 10.89 -9.29
C PRO A 93 0.23 10.01 -9.58
N LEU A 94 0.24 8.81 -9.00
CA LEU A 94 -0.85 7.85 -9.11
C LEU A 94 -2.08 8.36 -8.36
N PHE A 95 -3.26 7.93 -8.79
CA PHE A 95 -4.51 8.20 -8.08
C PHE A 95 -5.54 7.13 -8.39
N GLY A 96 -6.39 6.81 -7.43
CA GLY A 96 -7.43 5.80 -7.61
C GLY A 96 -6.86 4.40 -7.82
N GLU A 97 -5.61 4.18 -7.41
CA GLU A 97 -4.94 2.88 -7.53
C GLU A 97 -4.91 2.13 -6.19
N TYR A 98 -4.85 0.81 -6.30
CA TYR A 98 -4.57 -0.09 -5.18
C TYR A 98 -3.15 -0.64 -5.31
N LEU A 99 -2.27 -0.25 -4.39
CA LEU A 99 -0.87 -0.63 -4.39
C LEU A 99 -0.64 -1.82 -3.47
N LYS A 100 0.08 -2.81 -3.97
CA LYS A 100 0.53 -3.96 -3.20
C LYS A 100 1.94 -4.36 -3.64
N ASP A 101 2.80 -4.65 -2.67
CA ASP A 101 4.19 -5.05 -2.93
C ASP A 101 4.91 -4.07 -3.88
N TYR A 102 4.73 -2.76 -3.67
CA TYR A 102 5.31 -1.68 -4.49
C TYR A 102 4.81 -1.61 -5.95
N THR A 103 3.70 -2.27 -6.27
CA THR A 103 3.14 -2.32 -7.63
C THR A 103 1.64 -2.04 -7.63
N VAL A 104 1.13 -1.50 -8.73
CA VAL A 104 -0.32 -1.38 -8.97
C VAL A 104 -0.91 -2.78 -9.08
N SER A 105 -2.00 -3.00 -8.36
CA SER A 105 -2.73 -4.26 -8.31
C SER A 105 -4.20 -4.02 -8.65
N GLU A 106 -4.84 -5.04 -9.21
CA GLU A 106 -6.28 -5.04 -9.48
C GLU A 106 -7.11 -4.69 -8.23
N TRP A 107 -8.24 -4.02 -8.44
CA TRP A 107 -9.20 -3.69 -7.39
C TRP A 107 -10.02 -4.87 -6.90
#